data_AF-A0A7M3M974-F1
#
_entry.id   AF-A0A7M3M974-F1
#
_cell.length_a   1.000
_cell.length_b   1.000
_cell.length_c   1.000
_cell.angle_alpha   90.00
_cell.angle_beta   90.00
_cell.angle_gamma   90.00
#
_symmetry.space_group_name_H-M   'P 1'
#
loop_
_entity.id
_entity.type
_entity.pdbx_description
1 polymer ?
#
loop_
_entity_poly.entity_id
_entity_poly.type
_entity_poly.pdbx_seq_one_letter_code
_entity_poly.pdbx_strand_id
1 'polypeptide(L)'
;LNLFDTDTRWAFNSGQRSILFAASLGAKNIILLGFDCSINGGSHWHGDHVGLDNPTAESVTRWRGEFANTARALAGKVNIINSSRQTALKCFRCLGLNEALREVAC
;
A
#
# COMPACT_ATOMS: atom_id res chain seq x y z
N LEU A 1 -2.97 17.44 -15.52
CA LEU A 1 -2.81 16.22 -16.33
C LEU A 1 -3.49 15.08 -15.57
N ASN A 2 -4.58 14.50 -16.09
CA ASN A 2 -5.23 13.32 -15.49
C ASN A 2 -4.75 12.09 -16.26
N LEU A 3 -3.71 11.44 -15.75
CA LEU A 3 -3.03 10.33 -16.43
C LEU A 3 -3.80 9.00 -16.36
N PHE A 4 -4.73 8.86 -15.41
CA PHE A 4 -5.62 7.71 -15.27
C PHE A 4 -6.85 8.07 -14.44
N ASP A 5 -7.94 7.33 -14.60
CA ASP A 5 -9.16 7.54 -13.82
C ASP A 5 -8.98 7.06 -12.38
N THR A 6 -9.20 7.96 -11.44
CA THR A 6 -8.96 7.73 -10.03
C THR A 6 -9.64 8.82 -9.20
N ASP A 7 -10.41 8.41 -8.21
CA ASP A 7 -11.04 9.36 -7.30
C ASP A 7 -10.00 10.00 -6.38
N THR A 8 -9.62 11.24 -6.68
CA THR A 8 -8.68 12.04 -5.89
C THR A 8 -9.37 12.96 -4.88
N ARG A 9 -10.69 12.86 -4.70
CA ARG A 9 -11.45 13.81 -3.86
C ARG A 9 -11.26 13.59 -2.36
N TRP A 10 -10.60 12.51 -1.97
CA TRP A 10 -10.34 12.13 -0.57
C TRP A 10 -8.84 12.18 -0.30
N ALA A 11 -8.43 12.33 0.96
CA ALA A 11 -7.02 12.17 1.32
C ALA A 11 -6.55 10.75 0.97
N PHE A 12 -5.38 10.63 0.34
CA PHE A 12 -4.74 9.36 0.01
C PHE A 12 -3.22 9.51 0.09
N ASN A 13 -2.53 8.43 0.48
CA ASN A 13 -1.06 8.40 0.54
C ASN A 13 -0.42 7.93 -0.78
N SER A 14 0.89 8.16 -0.93
CA SER A 14 1.66 7.80 -2.13
C SER A 14 1.64 6.29 -2.42
N GLY A 15 1.64 5.45 -1.38
CA GLY A 15 1.55 4.00 -1.52
C GLY A 15 0.27 3.56 -2.22
N GLN A 16 -0.88 4.09 -1.81
CA GLN A 16 -2.16 3.86 -2.51
C GLN A 16 -2.09 4.26 -3.99
N ARG A 17 -1.45 5.40 -4.29
CA ARG A 17 -1.35 5.90 -5.66
C ARG A 17 -0.51 5.03 -6.56
N SER A 18 0.59 4.52 -6.03
CA SER A 18 1.43 3.58 -6.77
C SER A 18 0.66 2.30 -7.14
N ILE A 19 -0.19 1.79 -6.24
CA ILE A 19 -1.04 0.62 -6.51
C ILE A 19 -2.05 0.93 -7.63
N LEU A 20 -2.79 2.04 -7.50
CA LEU A 20 -3.79 2.43 -8.49
C LEU A 20 -3.17 2.72 -9.85
N PHE A 21 -1.99 3.35 -9.87
CA PHE A 21 -1.27 3.63 -11.09
C PHE A 21 -0.81 2.34 -11.78
N ALA A 22 -0.19 1.41 -11.05
CA ALA A 22 0.19 0.11 -11.59
C ALA A 22 -1.02 -0.65 -12.17
N ALA A 23 -2.15 -0.65 -11.46
CA ALA A 23 -3.40 -1.24 -11.94
C ALA A 23 -3.90 -0.56 -13.23
N SER A 24 -3.82 0.78 -13.32
CA SER A 24 -4.21 1.54 -14.51
C SER A 24 -3.34 1.23 -15.75
N LEU A 25 -2.08 0.88 -15.52
CA LEU A 25 -1.16 0.41 -16.56
C LEU A 25 -1.40 -1.06 -16.95
N GLY A 26 -2.38 -1.73 -16.34
CA GLY A 26 -2.78 -3.09 -16.69
C GLY A 26 -2.12 -4.19 -15.85
N ALA A 27 -1.42 -3.86 -14.76
CA ALA A 27 -0.83 -4.86 -13.88
C ALA A 27 -1.90 -5.80 -13.31
N LYS A 28 -1.66 -7.12 -13.43
CA LYS A 28 -2.54 -8.16 -12.87
C LYS A 28 -2.08 -8.66 -11.51
N ASN A 29 -0.79 -8.52 -11.23
CA ASN A 29 -0.15 -8.86 -9.96
C ASN A 29 0.62 -7.66 -9.45
N ILE A 30 0.46 -7.32 -8.17
CA ILE A 30 1.21 -6.27 -7.48
C ILE A 30 1.73 -6.83 -6.16
N ILE A 31 3.05 -6.84 -5.98
CA ILE A 31 3.70 -7.19 -4.72
C ILE A 31 4.10 -5.91 -3.99
N LEU A 32 3.65 -5.76 -2.76
CA LEU A 32 3.97 -4.63 -1.87
C LEU A 32 5.12 -5.00 -0.95
N LEU A 33 6.07 -4.10 -0.77
CA LEU A 33 7.19 -4.25 0.17
C LEU A 33 7.41 -2.95 0.94
N GLY A 34 7.45 -3.03 2.27
CA GLY A 34 7.54 -1.85 3.16
C GLY A 34 6.19 -1.16 3.41
N PHE A 35 5.07 -1.85 3.15
CA PHE A 35 3.71 -1.38 3.39
C PHE A 35 3.23 -1.88 4.77
N ASP A 36 3.82 -1.29 5.80
CA ASP A 36 3.60 -1.72 7.19
C ASP A 36 2.37 -1.03 7.80
N CYS A 37 2.22 0.27 7.51
CA CYS A 37 1.15 1.13 8.04
C CYS A 37 1.03 1.09 9.57
N SER A 38 2.18 1.12 10.25
CA SER A 38 2.32 1.07 11.70
C SER A 38 3.50 1.94 12.13
N ILE A 39 3.45 2.48 13.34
CA ILE A 39 4.57 3.20 13.98
C ILE A 39 5.18 2.41 15.16
N ASN A 40 4.73 1.17 15.39
CA ASN A 40 5.17 0.38 16.55
C ASN A 40 6.67 0.03 16.54
N GLY A 41 7.30 0.04 15.36
CA GLY A 41 8.74 -0.21 15.18
C GLY A 41 9.56 1.06 14.95
N GLY A 42 8.97 2.24 15.19
CA GLY A 42 9.48 3.54 14.74
C GLY A 42 8.58 4.16 13.68
N SER A 43 8.69 5.48 13.50
CA SER A 43 7.91 6.26 12.53
C SER A 43 8.30 5.95 11.07
N HIS A 44 9.59 5.76 10.81
CA HIS A 44 10.16 5.44 9.51
C HIS A 44 11.35 4.48 9.66
N TRP A 45 11.68 3.78 8.57
CA TRP A 45 12.89 2.95 8.51
C TRP A 45 14.18 3.79 8.57
N HIS A 46 14.14 5.05 8.12
CA HIS A 46 15.27 5.99 8.14
C HIS A 46 15.27 6.96 9.33
N GLY A 47 14.37 6.76 10.30
CA GLY A 47 14.17 7.68 11.43
C GLY A 47 13.33 8.91 11.09
N ASP A 48 13.08 9.74 12.10
CA ASP A 48 12.22 10.91 11.99
C ASP A 48 12.81 11.99 11.07
N HIS A 49 11.93 12.63 10.31
CA HIS A 49 12.27 13.84 9.60
C HIS A 49 12.43 15.01 10.57
N VAL A 50 13.35 15.92 10.23
CA VAL A 50 13.47 17.24 10.86
C VAL A 50 12.89 18.27 9.90
N GLY A 51 11.87 19.03 10.34
CA GLY A 51 11.22 20.07 9.53
C GLY A 51 10.14 19.58 8.56
N LEU A 52 9.84 18.27 8.55
CA LEU A 52 8.69 17.68 7.87
C LEU A 52 7.85 16.88 8.86
N ASP A 53 6.61 16.60 8.47
CA ASP A 53 5.71 15.79 9.29
C ASP A 53 6.19 14.34 9.39
N ASN A 54 6.02 13.77 10.58
CA ASN A 54 6.20 12.35 10.85
C ASN A 54 4.83 11.69 11.07
N PRO A 55 4.68 10.38 10.77
CA PRO A 55 3.43 9.67 10.95
C PRO A 55 2.99 9.65 12.39
N THR A 56 1.71 9.94 12.60
CA THR A 56 1.03 9.82 13.90
C THR A 56 0.15 8.57 13.95
N ALA A 57 -0.31 8.21 15.16
CA ALA A 57 -1.30 7.14 15.35
C ALA A 57 -2.60 7.38 14.54
N GLU A 58 -3.02 8.65 14.44
CA GLU A 58 -4.17 9.05 13.61
C GLU A 58 -3.86 8.85 12.12
N SER A 59 -2.67 9.27 11.67
CA SER A 59 -2.23 9.11 10.28
C SER A 59 -2.26 7.64 9.85
N VAL A 60 -1.66 6.74 10.62
CA VAL A 60 -1.68 5.30 10.29
C VAL A 60 -3.08 4.68 10.39
N THR A 61 -3.96 5.23 11.22
CA THR A 61 -5.37 4.79 11.28
C THR A 61 -6.12 5.19 10.02
N ARG A 62 -5.97 6.44 9.58
CA ARG A 62 -6.54 6.93 8.32
C ARG A 62 -6.02 6.14 7.12
N TRP A 63 -4.71 5.96 7.03
CA TRP A 63 -4.08 5.22 5.93
C TRP A 63 -4.54 3.75 5.84
N ARG A 64 -4.79 3.08 6.97
CA ARG A 64 -5.41 1.73 6.96
C ARG A 64 -6.77 1.74 6.25
N GLY A 65 -7.60 2.75 6.49
CA GLY A 65 -8.88 2.91 5.81
C GLY A 65 -8.73 3.20 4.31
N GLU A 66 -7.78 4.07 3.95
CA GLU A 66 -7.42 4.38 2.56
C GLU A 66 -6.97 3.13 1.77
N PHE A 67 -6.09 2.32 2.35
CA PHE A 67 -5.68 1.04 1.76
C PHE A 67 -6.83 0.04 1.67
N ALA A 68 -7.72 -0.02 2.66
CA ALA A 68 -8.91 -0.87 2.59
C ALA A 68 -9.87 -0.47 1.46
N ASN A 69 -10.04 0.84 1.22
CA ASN A 69 -10.82 1.34 0.09
C ASN A 69 -10.17 0.98 -1.26
N THR A 70 -8.83 1.10 -1.34
CA THR A 70 -8.06 0.69 -2.53
C THR A 70 -8.21 -0.80 -2.82
N ALA A 71 -8.08 -1.64 -1.79
CA ALA A 71 -8.27 -3.08 -1.90
C ALA A 71 -9.68 -3.42 -2.42
N ARG A 72 -10.71 -2.73 -1.91
CA ARG A 72 -12.10 -2.92 -2.37
C ARG A 72 -12.30 -2.50 -3.83
N ALA A 73 -11.71 -1.40 -4.26
CA ALA A 73 -11.84 -0.89 -5.63
C ALA A 73 -11.19 -1.83 -6.68
N LEU A 74 -10.12 -2.52 -6.28
CA LEU A 74 -9.34 -3.45 -7.12
C LEU A 74 -9.67 -4.92 -6.89
N ALA A 75 -10.59 -5.25 -5.98
CA ALA A 75 -10.99 -6.61 -5.68
C ALA A 75 -11.44 -7.35 -6.94
N GLY A 76 -10.88 -8.54 -7.17
CA GLY A 76 -11.13 -9.37 -8.36
C GLY A 76 -10.51 -8.85 -9.66
N LYS A 77 -9.90 -7.65 -9.67
CA LYS A 77 -9.26 -7.06 -10.86
C LYS A 77 -7.74 -7.25 -10.85
N VAL A 78 -7.14 -7.20 -9.65
CA VAL A 78 -5.69 -7.27 -9.45
C VAL A 78 -5.40 -8.15 -8.22
N ASN A 79 -4.47 -9.08 -8.35
CA ASN A 79 -3.91 -9.83 -7.23
C ASN A 79 -2.87 -8.95 -6.50
N ILE A 80 -3.21 -8.49 -5.30
CA ILE A 80 -2.34 -7.65 -4.49
C ILE A 80 -1.84 -8.45 -3.29
N ILE A 81 -0.52 -8.61 -3.19
CA ILE A 81 0.16 -9.36 -2.14
C ILE A 81 1.00 -8.39 -1.32
N ASN A 82 0.87 -8.40 -0.01
CA ASN A 82 1.77 -7.66 0.87
C ASN A 82 2.88 -8.57 1.40
N SER A 83 4.12 -8.30 1.01
CA SER A 83 5.31 -9.04 1.43
C SER A 83 6.16 -8.31 2.47
N SER A 84 5.55 -7.33 3.13
CA SER A 84 6.20 -6.64 4.25
C SER A 84 6.27 -7.53 5.48
N ARG A 85 7.43 -7.57 6.13
CA ARG A 85 7.72 -8.48 7.25
C ARG A 85 6.77 -8.30 8.44
N GLN A 86 6.36 -7.07 8.72
CA GLN A 86 5.42 -6.72 9.77
C GLN A 86 4.45 -5.69 9.21
N THR A 87 3.15 -5.99 9.22
CA THR A 87 2.15 -5.05 8.69
C THR A 87 0.86 -5.03 9.50
N ALA A 88 0.34 -3.83 9.72
CA ALA A 88 -0.97 -3.57 10.27
C ALA A 88 -2.07 -3.58 9.19
N LEU A 89 -1.71 -3.63 7.90
CA LEU A 89 -2.67 -3.76 6.81
C LEU A 89 -3.26 -5.16 6.79
N LYS A 90 -4.58 -5.26 6.94
CA LYS A 90 -5.32 -6.54 6.89
C LYS A 90 -6.14 -6.73 5.61
N CYS A 91 -6.16 -5.73 4.74
CA CYS A 91 -6.93 -5.75 3.48
C CYS A 91 -6.22 -6.44 2.31
N PHE A 92 -4.95 -6.81 2.47
CA PHE A 92 -4.17 -7.53 1.46
C PHE A 92 -3.71 -8.87 2.01
N ARG A 93 -3.69 -9.89 1.16
CA ARG A 93 -3.12 -11.19 1.53
C ARG A 93 -1.62 -11.04 1.74
N CYS A 94 -1.09 -11.67 2.78
CA CYS A 94 0.33 -11.61 3.10
C CYS A 94 1.05 -12.88 2.67
N LEU A 95 2.20 -12.75 2.02
CA LEU A 95 3.12 -13.84 1.69
C LEU A 95 4.57 -13.36 1.81
N GLY A 96 5.50 -14.27 2.10
CA GLY A 96 6.92 -13.95 2.02
C GLY A 96 7.31 -13.51 0.59
N LEU A 97 8.28 -12.59 0.46
CA LEU A 97 8.65 -12.04 -0.85
C LEU A 97 9.01 -13.12 -1.88
N ASN A 98 9.79 -14.13 -1.46
CA ASN A 98 10.17 -15.24 -2.34
C ASN A 98 8.96 -16.10 -2.78
N GLU A 99 7.95 -16.26 -1.94
CA GLU A 99 6.73 -17.00 -2.27
C GLU A 99 5.85 -16.19 -3.22
N ALA A 100 5.68 -14.90 -2.94
CA ALA A 100 4.94 -13.99 -3.81
C ALA A 100 5.55 -13.93 -5.21
N LEU A 101 6.88 -13.84 -5.32
CA LEU A 101 7.59 -13.85 -6.61
C LEU A 101 7.35 -15.15 -7.39
N ARG A 102 7.37 -16.31 -6.73
CA ARG A 102 7.04 -17.59 -7.37
C ARG A 102 5.60 -17.65 -7.84
N GLU A 103 4.67 -17.12 -7.06
CA GLU A 103 3.25 -17.14 -7.40
C GLU A 103 2.94 -16.29 -8.64
N VAL A 104 3.54 -15.11 -8.76
CA VAL A 104 3.21 -14.16 -9.84
C VAL A 104 4.01 -14.39 -11.13
N ALA A 105 5.07 -15.19 -11.08
CA ALA A 105 5.93 -15.51 -12.23
C ALA A 105 5.50 -16.78 -12.99
N CYS A 106 4.63 -17.59 -12.39
CA CYS A 106 4.00 -18.76 -13.01
C CYS A 106 2.73 -18.36 -13.76
#